data_AF-A0A9D8KTD1-F1
#
_entry.id   AF-A0A9D8KTD1-F1
#
_cell.length_a   1.000
_cell.length_b   1.000
_cell.length_c   1.000
_cell.angle_alpha   90.00
_cell.angle_beta   90.00
_cell.angle_gamma   90.00
#
_symmetry.space_group_name_H-M   'P 1'
#
loop_
_entity.id
_entity.type
_entity.pdbx_description
1 polymer ?
#
loop_
_entity_poly.entity_id
_entity_poly.type
_entity_poly.pdbx_seq_one_letter_code
_entity_poly.pdbx_strand_id
1 'polypeptide(L)'
;GAGCERCRGSGFHGRLPVYDIMVVDEALDNGIADDVSRETLRNLAMNAGFRSIEDVARARVLAGQTTSEEVMRVAGVGPAP
;
A
#
# COMPACT_ATOMS: atom_id res chain seq x y z
N GLY A 1 -12.14 14.62 -9.35
CA GLY A 1 -13.17 15.67 -9.26
C GLY A 1 -13.66 16.06 -10.65
N ALA A 2 -14.66 16.95 -10.77
CA ALA A 2 -15.31 17.25 -12.06
C ALA A 2 -14.43 17.91 -13.14
N GLY A 3 -13.24 18.40 -12.77
CA GLY A 3 -12.33 19.11 -13.68
C GLY A 3 -12.45 20.64 -13.57
N CYS A 4 -11.32 21.33 -13.72
CA CYS A 4 -11.21 22.79 -13.73
C CYS A 4 -9.89 23.21 -14.42
N GLU A 5 -9.65 24.51 -14.60
CA GLU A 5 -8.42 25.03 -15.22
C GLU A 5 -7.14 24.57 -14.50
N ARG A 6 -7.16 24.56 -13.16
CA ARG A 6 -6.00 24.16 -12.34
C ARG A 6 -5.56 22.72 -12.57
N CYS A 7 -6.50 21.81 -12.79
CA CYS A 7 -6.21 20.42 -13.13
C CYS A 7 -6.27 20.14 -14.63
N ARG A 8 -6.38 21.19 -15.47
CA ARG A 8 -6.49 21.09 -16.93
C ARG A 8 -7.60 20.13 -17.37
N GLY A 9 -8.73 20.18 -16.69
CA GLY A 9 -9.90 19.33 -16.97
C GLY A 9 -9.79 17.86 -16.55
N SER A 10 -8.65 17.40 -16.04
CA SER A 10 -8.46 15.97 -15.70
C SER A 10 -9.21 15.51 -14.45
N GLY A 11 -9.56 16.44 -13.56
CA GLY A 11 -10.09 16.10 -12.24
C GLY A 11 -9.05 15.64 -11.21
N PHE A 12 -7.76 15.60 -11.57
CA PHE A 12 -6.62 15.23 -10.71
C PHE A 12 -5.52 16.31 -10.74
N HIS A 13 -4.85 16.55 -9.62
CA HIS A 13 -3.73 17.50 -9.58
C HIS A 13 -2.62 16.99 -8.66
N GLY A 14 -1.40 16.91 -9.18
CA GLY A 14 -0.26 16.30 -8.50
C GLY A 14 -0.25 14.77 -8.58
N ARG A 15 0.61 14.14 -7.77
CA ARG A 15 0.71 12.69 -7.60
C ARG A 15 0.75 12.37 -6.11
N LEU A 16 0.11 11.27 -5.74
CA LEU A 16 0.11 10.76 -4.38
C LEU A 16 0.96 9.48 -4.32
N PRO A 17 2.10 9.49 -3.62
CA PRO A 17 2.87 8.27 -3.44
C PRO A 17 2.14 7.30 -2.48
N VAL A 18 2.21 6.01 -2.80
CA VAL A 18 1.68 4.90 -2.00
C VAL A 18 2.76 3.84 -1.92
N TYR A 19 3.09 3.38 -0.71
CA TYR A 19 4.18 2.45 -0.44
C TYR A 19 3.72 1.38 0.55
N ASP A 20 4.23 0.17 0.38
CA ASP A 20 4.33 -0.86 1.40
C ASP A 20 5.77 -0.90 1.92
N ILE A 21 5.94 -0.59 3.21
CA ILE A 21 7.27 -0.55 3.83
C ILE A 21 7.33 -1.64 4.88
N MET A 22 8.21 -2.62 4.65
CA MET A 22 8.52 -3.66 5.60
C MET A 22 9.80 -3.28 6.34
N VAL A 23 9.67 -3.03 7.64
CA VAL A 23 10.83 -2.82 8.50
C VAL A 23 11.32 -4.20 8.95
N VAL A 24 12.61 -4.47 8.76
CA VAL A 24 13.26 -5.67 9.28
C VAL A 24 13.67 -5.37 10.72
N ASP A 25 12.83 -5.78 11.66
CA ASP A 25 13.16 -5.76 13.09
C ASP A 25 13.87 -7.05 13.52
N GLU A 26 14.24 -7.14 14.79
CA GLU A 26 14.98 -8.30 15.34
C GLU A 26 14.20 -9.62 15.15
N ALA A 27 12.87 -9.59 15.29
CA ALA A 27 12.07 -10.80 15.14
C ALA A 27 12.05 -11.29 13.68
N LEU A 28 11.94 -10.36 12.73
CA LEU A 28 11.97 -10.69 11.31
C LEU A 28 13.37 -11.11 10.84
N ASP A 29 14.42 -10.46 11.33
CA ASP A 29 15.82 -10.80 11.03
C ASP A 29 16.16 -12.24 11.49
N ASN A 30 15.80 -12.57 12.73
CA ASN A 30 15.96 -13.93 13.26
C ASN A 30 15.14 -14.95 12.45
N GLY A 31 13.89 -14.62 12.11
CA GLY A 31 13.06 -15.49 11.28
C GLY A 31 13.65 -15.77 9.90
N ILE A 32 14.29 -14.77 9.28
CA ILE A 32 15.02 -14.94 8.01
C ILE A 32 16.24 -15.85 8.21
N ALA A 33 17.02 -15.61 9.28
CA ALA A 33 18.21 -16.42 9.58
C ALA A 33 17.87 -17.89 9.85
N ASP A 34 16.72 -18.15 10.46
CA ASP A 34 16.22 -19.49 10.79
C ASP A 34 15.48 -20.18 9.62
N ASP A 35 15.39 -19.54 8.45
CA ASP A 35 14.67 -20.03 7.25
C ASP A 35 13.22 -20.47 7.57
N VAL A 36 12.53 -19.69 8.41
CA VAL A 36 11.14 -19.99 8.77
C VAL A 36 10.22 -19.85 7.55
N SER A 37 9.05 -20.49 7.62
CA SER A 37 8.10 -20.46 6.52
C SER A 37 7.71 -19.03 6.10
N ARG A 38 7.38 -18.86 4.82
CA ARG A 38 6.89 -17.57 4.30
C ARG A 38 5.65 -17.06 5.05
N GLU A 39 4.77 -17.96 5.50
CA GLU A 39 3.60 -17.60 6.31
C GLU A 39 4.02 -17.04 7.67
N THR A 40 5.01 -17.66 8.30
CA THR A 40 5.59 -17.18 9.56
C THR A 40 6.22 -15.79 9.38
N LEU A 41 7.05 -15.59 8.36
CA LEU A 41 7.63 -14.26 8.04
C LEU A 41 6.55 -13.21 7.79
N ARG A 42 5.48 -13.58 7.08
CA ARG A 42 4.33 -12.69 6.82
C ARG A 42 3.66 -12.27 8.12
N ASN A 43 3.44 -13.20 9.05
CA ASN A 43 2.82 -12.92 10.34
C ASN A 43 3.73 -12.02 11.21
N LEU A 44 5.04 -12.28 11.22
CA LEU A 44 6.01 -11.41 11.92
C LEU A 44 5.96 -9.97 11.38
N ALA A 45 5.99 -9.80 10.06
CA ALA A 45 5.91 -8.48 9.44
C ALA A 45 4.59 -7.76 9.77
N MET A 46 3.44 -8.46 9.69
CA MET A 46 2.14 -7.88 10.03
C MET A 46 2.07 -7.45 11.51
N ASN A 47 2.60 -8.27 12.42
CA ASN A 47 2.66 -7.94 13.85
C ASN A 47 3.58 -6.75 14.14
N ALA A 48 4.64 -6.57 13.34
CA ALA A 48 5.54 -5.42 13.39
C ALA A 48 4.93 -4.14 12.75
N GLY A 49 3.67 -4.20 12.27
CA GLY A 49 2.96 -3.05 11.72
C GLY A 49 3.10 -2.86 10.21
N PHE A 50 3.59 -3.87 9.48
CA PHE A 50 3.56 -3.86 8.02
C PHE A 50 2.12 -3.67 7.52
N ARG A 51 1.97 -2.83 6.49
CA ARG A 51 0.70 -2.59 5.80
C ARG A 51 0.92 -2.81 4.32
N SER A 52 0.05 -3.61 3.71
CA SER A 52 0.11 -3.86 2.27
C SER A 52 -0.17 -2.58 1.49
N ILE A 53 0.31 -2.53 0.24
CA ILE A 53 0.04 -1.39 -0.64
C ILE A 53 -1.48 -1.20 -0.86
N GLU A 54 -2.25 -2.29 -0.85
CA GLU A 54 -3.71 -2.28 -0.93
C GLU A 54 -4.34 -1.61 0.30
N ASP A 55 -3.90 -1.97 1.51
CA ASP A 55 -4.39 -1.37 2.75
C ASP A 55 -4.11 0.13 2.81
N VAL A 56 -2.89 0.53 2.40
CA VAL A 56 -2.49 1.93 2.36
C VAL A 56 -3.31 2.67 1.29
N ALA A 57 -3.44 2.13 0.08
CA ALA A 57 -4.23 2.73 -0.99
C ALA A 57 -5.71 2.88 -0.60
N ARG A 58 -6.30 1.86 0.03
CA ARG A 58 -7.67 1.90 0.56
C ARG A 58 -7.84 3.04 1.56
N ALA A 59 -6.89 3.20 2.48
CA ALA A 59 -6.92 4.32 3.43
C ALA A 59 -6.86 5.69 2.73
N ARG A 60 -6.07 5.82 1.66
CA ARG A 60 -5.98 7.06 0.85
C ARG A 60 -7.28 7.38 0.11
N VAL A 61 -7.98 6.37 -0.39
CA VAL A 61 -9.30 6.52 -1.03
C VAL A 61 -10.32 7.01 0.01
N LEU A 62 -10.38 6.35 1.18
CA LEU A 62 -11.30 6.73 2.25
C LEU A 62 -11.02 8.14 2.79
N ALA A 63 -9.76 8.59 2.75
CA ALA A 63 -9.37 9.96 3.09
C ALA A 63 -9.63 10.98 1.97
N GLY A 64 -10.19 10.58 0.82
CA GLY A 64 -10.50 11.47 -0.31
C GLY A 64 -9.26 11.98 -1.07
N GLN A 65 -8.11 11.34 -0.91
CA GLN A 65 -6.84 11.78 -1.51
C GLN A 65 -6.62 11.22 -2.92
N THR A 66 -7.31 10.12 -3.27
CA THR A 66 -7.32 9.51 -4.60
C THR A 66 -8.67 8.81 -4.83
N THR A 67 -8.90 8.24 -6.01
CA THR A 67 -10.12 7.47 -6.33
C THR A 67 -9.83 5.99 -6.36
N SER A 68 -10.86 5.16 -6.13
CA SER A 68 -10.77 3.71 -6.31
C SER A 68 -10.36 3.33 -7.73
N GLU A 69 -10.88 4.03 -8.74
CA GLU A 69 -10.50 3.84 -10.15
C GLU A 69 -9.01 4.05 -10.38
N GLU A 70 -8.42 5.09 -9.78
CA GLU A 70 -6.99 5.38 -9.94
C GLU A 70 -6.13 4.33 -9.24
N VAL A 71 -6.57 3.84 -8.08
CA VAL A 71 -5.91 2.71 -7.37
C VAL A 71 -5.96 1.44 -8.22
N MET A 72 -7.13 1.07 -8.74
CA MET A 72 -7.30 -0.11 -9.60
C MET A 72 -6.43 -0.04 -10.86
N ARG A 73 -6.34 1.14 -11.48
CA ARG A 73 -5.55 1.38 -12.70
C ARG A 73 -4.06 1.22 -12.48
N VAL A 74 -3.54 1.60 -11.30
CA VAL A 74 -2.09 1.66 -11.04
C VAL A 74 -1.58 0.44 -10.29
N ALA A 75 -2.24 0.08 -9.19
CA ALA A 75 -1.75 -0.98 -8.32
C ALA A 75 -2.16 -2.37 -8.83
N GLY A 76 -3.32 -2.49 -9.48
CA GLY A 76 -3.97 -3.77 -9.73
C GLY A 76 -4.30 -4.44 -8.39
N VAL A 77 -5.58 -4.64 -8.07
CA VAL A 77 -5.91 -5.39 -6.85
C VAL A 77 -5.65 -6.87 -7.13
N GLY A 78 -4.43 -7.32 -6.85
CA GLY A 78 -4.10 -8.73 -6.70
C GLY A 78 -4.72 -9.23 -5.39
N PRO A 79 -5.01 -10.55 -5.28
CA PRO A 79 -5.57 -11.10 -4.05
C PRO A 79 -4.65 -10.78 -2.87
N ALA A 80 -5.28 -10.53 -1.71
CA ALA A 80 -4.56 -10.38 -0.45
C ALA A 80 -3.53 -11.52 -0.28
N PRO A 81 -2.30 -11.23 0.16
CA PRO A 81 -1.28 -12.23 0.36
C PRO A 81 -1.66 -13.31 1.38
#